data_AF-A0A1S2W658-F1
#
_entry.id   AF-A0A1S2W658-F1
#
_cell.length_a   1.000
_cell.length_b   1.000
_cell.length_c   1.000
_cell.angle_alpha   90.00
_cell.angle_beta   90.00
_cell.angle_gamma   90.00
#
_symmetry.space_group_name_H-M   'P 1'
#
loop_
_entity.id
_entity.type
_entity.pdbx_description
1 polymer ?
#
loop_
_entity_poly.entity_id
_entity_poly.type
_entity_poly.pdbx_seq_one_letter_code
_entity_poly.pdbx_strand_id
1 'polypeptide(L)'
;MNLATCPYCGSTLLKTESTFFCAFCQMKVSKHIAQTDGKRLVIRKRDFTQPAQLEQSTRRLKKLSTYELLELYHFIRTEEQAAEVVLTYVTDLEQEETESYESVLETTTLTWKKKKRYILENLLRERFGYIPTVTVRHLEEYREKIRQDERILMTEDKE
;
A
#
# COMPACT_ATOMS: atom_id res chain seq x y z
N MET A 1 36.82 -7.40 2.48
CA MET A 1 35.68 -8.16 1.91
C MET A 1 34.46 -7.78 2.73
N ASN A 2 33.46 -7.15 2.13
CA ASN A 2 32.22 -6.83 2.85
C ASN A 2 31.44 -8.14 3.03
N LEU A 3 31.21 -8.54 4.28
CA LEU A 3 30.44 -9.74 4.56
C LEU A 3 28.96 -9.47 4.29
N ALA A 4 28.30 -10.40 3.58
CA ALA A 4 26.86 -10.36 3.41
C ALA A 4 26.19 -10.54 4.78
N THR A 5 25.26 -9.65 5.10
CA THR A 5 24.54 -9.60 6.37
C THR A 5 23.03 -9.69 6.13
N CYS A 6 22.35 -10.27 7.11
CA CYS A 6 20.91 -10.45 7.10
C CYS A 6 20.22 -9.08 7.26
N PRO A 7 19.32 -8.68 6.34
CA PRO A 7 18.63 -7.38 6.42
C PRO A 7 17.71 -7.23 7.64
N TYR A 8 17.41 -8.34 8.33
CA TYR A 8 16.47 -8.39 9.44
C TYR A 8 17.17 -8.34 10.81
N CYS A 9 18.31 -9.02 10.96
CA CYS A 9 19.02 -9.13 12.26
C CYS A 9 20.47 -8.66 12.23
N GLY A 10 21.01 -8.25 11.07
CA GLY A 10 22.39 -7.81 10.91
C GLY A 10 23.44 -8.92 10.98
N SER A 11 23.07 -10.16 11.29
CA SER A 11 24.02 -11.29 11.39
C SER A 11 24.60 -11.67 10.03
N THR A 12 25.84 -12.17 10.03
CA THR A 12 26.50 -12.71 8.83
C THR A 12 25.69 -13.85 8.21
N LEU A 13 25.63 -13.85 6.88
CA LEU A 13 24.93 -14.85 6.09
C LEU A 13 25.85 -15.97 5.63
N LEU A 14 25.37 -17.21 5.74
CA LEU A 14 26.03 -18.38 5.16
C LEU A 14 25.68 -18.48 3.68
N LYS A 15 26.69 -18.57 2.81
CA LYS A 15 26.49 -18.72 1.36
C LYS A 15 26.02 -20.15 1.04
N THR A 16 24.92 -20.24 0.30
CA THR A 16 24.46 -21.49 -0.35
C THR A 16 24.51 -21.28 -1.87
N GLU A 17 24.27 -22.31 -2.69
CA GLU A 17 24.40 -22.23 -4.16
C GLU A 17 23.64 -21.03 -4.77
N SER A 18 22.33 -20.95 -4.52
CA SER A 18 21.45 -19.93 -5.09
C SER A 18 21.02 -18.83 -4.12
N THR A 19 21.18 -19.04 -2.80
CA THR A 19 20.68 -18.13 -1.75
C THR A 19 21.68 -17.92 -0.62
N PHE A 20 21.29 -17.13 0.36
CA PHE A 20 21.94 -17.07 1.66
C PHE A 20 21.08 -17.75 2.72
N PHE A 21 21.69 -18.23 3.80
CA PHE A 21 20.98 -18.69 4.99
C PHE A 21 21.42 -17.89 6.20
N CYS A 22 20.44 -17.37 6.96
CA CYS A 22 20.69 -16.72 8.24
C CYS A 22 20.45 -17.74 9.36
N ALA A 23 21.51 -18.08 10.11
CA ALA A 23 21.41 -19.02 11.23
C ALA A 23 20.58 -18.45 12.39
N PHE A 24 20.66 -17.14 12.65
CA PHE A 24 19.91 -16.48 13.72
C PHE A 24 18.40 -16.44 13.43
N CYS A 25 18.00 -15.95 12.24
CA CYS A 25 16.60 -15.92 11.83
C CYS A 25 16.07 -17.27 11.35
N GLN A 26 16.94 -18.29 11.21
CA GLN A 26 16.62 -19.62 10.70
C GLN A 26 15.87 -19.60 9.35
N MET A 27 16.28 -18.71 8.43
CA MET A 27 15.59 -18.53 7.16
C MET A 27 16.54 -18.34 5.96
N LYS A 28 16.02 -18.64 4.77
CA LYS A 28 16.68 -18.30 3.51
C LYS A 28 16.51 -16.82 3.21
N VAL A 29 17.61 -16.17 2.84
CA VAL A 29 17.65 -14.77 2.43
C VAL A 29 18.03 -14.72 0.95
N SER A 30 17.22 -14.03 0.14
CA SER A 30 17.51 -13.84 -1.27
C SER A 30 18.73 -12.93 -1.45
N LYS A 31 19.57 -13.23 -2.46
CA LYS A 31 20.73 -12.40 -2.81
C LYS A 31 20.32 -10.95 -3.11
N HIS A 32 19.10 -10.72 -3.59
CA HIS A 32 18.59 -9.39 -3.95
C HIS A 32 18.24 -8.49 -2.75
N ILE A 33 18.06 -9.06 -1.55
CA ILE A 33 17.72 -8.29 -0.35
C ILE A 33 18.80 -8.36 0.72
N ALA A 34 19.79 -9.25 0.57
CA ALA A 34 20.96 -9.32 1.43
C ALA A 34 21.69 -7.97 1.44
N GLN A 35 22.13 -7.55 2.62
CA GLN A 35 22.80 -6.27 2.82
C GLN A 35 24.28 -6.50 3.12
N THR A 36 25.05 -5.43 3.23
CA THR A 36 26.41 -5.48 3.77
C THR A 36 26.49 -4.69 5.06
N ASP A 37 27.46 -5.05 5.90
CA ASP A 37 27.85 -4.22 7.05
C ASP A 37 26.72 -3.95 8.06
N GLY A 38 25.80 -4.92 8.21
CA GLY A 38 24.70 -4.86 9.18
C GLY A 38 23.56 -3.92 8.80
N LYS A 39 23.59 -3.35 7.57
CA LYS A 39 22.54 -2.46 7.08
C LYS A 39 21.17 -3.14 7.07
N ARG A 40 20.13 -2.35 7.33
CA ARG A 40 18.73 -2.80 7.36
C ARG A 40 18.17 -2.98 5.96
N LEU A 41 17.02 -3.65 5.86
CA LEU A 41 16.28 -3.81 4.62
C LEU A 41 16.00 -2.46 3.94
N VAL A 42 16.49 -2.28 2.72
CA VAL A 42 16.12 -1.15 1.88
C VAL A 42 14.83 -1.48 1.12
N ILE A 43 13.75 -0.79 1.45
CA ILE A 43 12.47 -0.94 0.75
C ILE A 43 12.46 0.08 -0.40
N ARG A 44 12.40 -0.40 -1.65
CA ARG A 44 12.15 0.49 -2.80
C ARG A 44 10.71 0.99 -2.72
N LYS A 45 10.54 2.25 -2.37
CA LYS A 45 9.23 2.91 -2.26
C LYS A 45 9.00 3.77 -3.52
N ARG A 46 7.74 3.94 -3.91
CA ARG A 46 7.34 4.91 -4.94
C ARG A 46 6.81 6.14 -4.23
N ASP A 47 7.09 7.33 -4.77
CA ASP A 47 6.66 8.60 -4.18
C ASP A 47 5.14 8.77 -4.08
N PHE A 48 4.40 8.07 -4.93
CA PHE A 48 2.94 8.14 -4.95
C PHE A 48 2.28 6.86 -5.46
N THR A 49 1.16 6.51 -4.83
CA THR A 49 0.22 5.52 -5.35
C THR A 49 -0.72 6.17 -6.35
N GLN A 50 -0.82 5.63 -7.56
CA GLN A 50 -1.71 6.15 -8.60
C GLN A 50 -3.08 5.45 -8.54
N PRO A 51 -4.20 6.19 -8.66
CA PRO A 51 -5.55 5.59 -8.72
C PRO A 51 -5.69 4.50 -9.78
N ALA A 52 -5.00 4.64 -10.92
CA ALA A 52 -4.97 3.62 -11.98
C ALA A 52 -4.48 2.24 -11.51
N GLN A 53 -3.77 2.15 -10.37
CA GLN A 53 -3.39 0.87 -9.77
C GLN A 53 -4.60 0.05 -9.30
N LEU A 54 -5.76 0.68 -9.06
CA LEU A 54 -7.00 -0.03 -8.75
C LEU A 54 -7.41 -1.01 -9.84
N GLU A 55 -7.08 -0.73 -11.11
CA GLU A 55 -7.39 -1.62 -12.22
C GLU A 55 -6.60 -2.94 -12.19
N GLN A 56 -5.50 -2.99 -11.42
CA GLN A 56 -4.67 -4.17 -11.35
C GLN A 56 -5.41 -5.38 -10.75
N SER A 57 -4.99 -6.57 -11.17
CA SER A 57 -5.45 -7.83 -10.57
C SER A 57 -5.13 -7.90 -9.07
N THR A 58 -5.94 -8.63 -8.30
CA THR A 58 -5.69 -8.88 -6.85
C THR A 58 -4.27 -9.38 -6.56
N ARG A 59 -3.72 -10.25 -7.43
CA ARG A 59 -2.34 -10.75 -7.32
C ARG A 59 -1.28 -9.65 -7.39
N ARG A 60 -1.53 -8.58 -8.14
CA ARG A 60 -0.63 -7.43 -8.25
C ARG A 60 -0.85 -6.47 -7.07
N LEU A 61 -2.10 -6.20 -6.69
CA LEU A 61 -2.43 -5.42 -5.49
C LEU A 61 -1.80 -6.02 -4.22
N LYS A 62 -1.79 -7.36 -4.08
CA LYS A 62 -1.15 -8.04 -2.94
C LYS A 62 0.35 -7.77 -2.80
N LYS A 63 1.03 -7.35 -3.88
CA LYS A 63 2.47 -7.01 -3.88
C LYS A 63 2.74 -5.56 -3.48
N LEU A 64 1.72 -4.70 -3.42
CA LEU A 64 1.88 -3.32 -2.96
C LEU A 64 2.25 -3.29 -1.48
N SER A 65 2.99 -2.28 -1.06
CA SER A 65 3.27 -2.01 0.34
C SER A 65 1.97 -1.71 1.11
N THR A 66 2.02 -1.82 2.43
CA THR A 66 0.82 -1.58 3.26
C THR A 66 0.37 -0.14 3.13
N TYR A 67 1.32 0.79 3.04
CA TYR A 67 1.08 2.19 2.80
C TYR A 67 0.34 2.42 1.46
N GLU A 68 0.81 1.84 0.35
CA GLU A 68 0.13 1.96 -0.95
C GLU A 68 -1.31 1.42 -0.91
N LEU A 69 -1.55 0.31 -0.19
CA LEU A 69 -2.91 -0.21 -0.01
C LEU A 69 -3.80 0.74 0.79
N LEU A 70 -3.26 1.41 1.81
CA LEU A 70 -4.00 2.41 2.60
C LEU A 70 -4.35 3.63 1.74
N GLU A 71 -3.44 4.07 0.86
CA GLU A 71 -3.71 5.17 -0.08
C GLU A 71 -4.82 4.81 -1.07
N LEU A 72 -4.77 3.62 -1.68
CA LEU A 72 -5.84 3.16 -2.59
C LEU A 72 -7.19 3.03 -1.86
N TYR A 73 -7.17 2.54 -0.62
CA TYR A 73 -8.37 2.37 0.17
C TYR A 73 -9.01 3.71 0.52
N HIS A 74 -8.19 4.67 0.96
CA HIS A 74 -8.64 6.02 1.24
C HIS A 74 -9.20 6.70 -0.02
N PHE A 75 -8.52 6.57 -1.16
CA PHE A 75 -8.99 7.13 -2.43
C PHE A 75 -10.40 6.63 -2.80
N ILE A 76 -10.64 5.32 -2.81
CA ILE A 76 -11.96 4.75 -3.12
C ILE A 76 -13.03 5.26 -2.14
N ARG A 77 -12.70 5.30 -0.83
CA ARG A 77 -13.62 5.78 0.21
C ARG A 77 -14.03 7.23 -0.01
N THR A 78 -13.08 8.09 -0.35
CA THR A 78 -13.34 9.51 -0.62
C THR A 78 -14.18 9.70 -1.87
N GLU A 79 -13.93 8.93 -2.95
CA GLU A 79 -14.76 8.99 -4.15
C GLU A 79 -16.21 8.52 -3.89
N GLU A 80 -16.39 7.46 -3.11
CA GLU A 80 -17.73 6.98 -2.73
C GLU A 80 -18.47 8.01 -1.88
N GLN A 81 -17.81 8.62 -0.90
CA GLN A 81 -18.40 9.68 -0.07
C GLN A 81 -18.79 10.90 -0.91
N ALA A 82 -17.95 11.32 -1.85
CA ALA A 82 -18.26 12.42 -2.76
C ALA A 82 -19.48 12.09 -3.62
N ALA A 83 -19.58 10.87 -4.14
CA ALA A 83 -20.73 10.42 -4.92
C ALA A 83 -22.02 10.39 -4.08
N GLU A 84 -21.98 9.89 -2.84
CA GLU A 84 -23.11 9.89 -1.91
C GLU A 84 -23.60 11.31 -1.59
N VAL A 85 -22.67 12.25 -1.40
CA VAL A 85 -22.99 13.66 -1.15
C VAL A 85 -23.68 14.28 -2.38
N VAL A 86 -23.13 14.08 -3.58
CA VAL A 86 -23.75 14.56 -4.83
C VAL A 86 -25.15 13.97 -5.02
N LEU A 87 -25.30 12.66 -4.79
CA LEU A 87 -26.59 11.96 -4.85
C LEU A 87 -27.61 12.60 -3.92
N THR A 88 -27.24 12.85 -2.66
CA THR A 88 -28.12 13.46 -1.66
C THR A 88 -28.56 14.86 -2.10
N TYR A 89 -27.61 15.69 -2.57
CA TYR A 89 -27.92 17.03 -3.07
C TYR A 89 -28.83 17.00 -4.30
N VAL A 90 -28.61 16.09 -5.24
CA VAL A 90 -29.44 15.94 -6.44
C VAL A 90 -30.86 15.49 -6.04
N THR A 91 -31.01 14.49 -5.17
CA THR A 91 -32.32 14.04 -4.71
C THR A 91 -33.10 15.10 -3.94
N ASP A 92 -32.40 15.97 -3.20
CA ASP A 92 -33.02 17.09 -2.50
C ASP A 92 -33.49 18.19 -3.47
N LEU A 93 -32.84 18.33 -4.63
CA LEU A 93 -33.20 19.28 -5.69
C LEU A 93 -34.26 18.73 -6.66
N GLU A 94 -34.28 17.41 -6.91
CA GLU A 94 -35.18 16.70 -7.84
C GLU A 94 -36.54 16.32 -7.22
N GLN A 95 -37.00 17.02 -6.16
CA GLN A 95 -38.39 16.91 -5.69
C GLN A 95 -39.43 17.34 -6.75
N GLU A 96 -39.01 17.88 -7.89
CA GLU A 96 -39.83 18.08 -9.08
C GLU A 96 -39.37 17.13 -10.22
N GLU A 97 -40.17 16.07 -10.41
CA GLU A 97 -40.18 15.11 -11.53
C GLU A 97 -38.93 15.05 -12.43
N THR A 98 -37.99 14.15 -12.15
CA THR A 98 -37.15 13.56 -13.20
C THR A 98 -36.70 12.13 -12.84
N GLU A 99 -36.49 11.29 -13.86
CA GLU A 99 -36.05 9.89 -13.75
C GLU A 99 -34.93 9.69 -12.72
N SER A 100 -35.11 8.69 -11.83
CA SER A 100 -34.13 8.33 -10.79
C SER A 100 -32.71 8.28 -11.36
N TYR A 101 -31.89 9.22 -10.91
CA TYR A 101 -30.47 9.34 -11.20
C TYR A 101 -29.66 8.05 -10.90
N GLU A 102 -30.24 7.09 -10.15
CA GLU A 102 -29.72 5.71 -10.02
C GLU A 102 -29.57 4.98 -11.37
N SER A 103 -30.35 5.36 -12.38
CA SER A 103 -30.25 4.81 -13.74
C SER A 103 -29.10 5.40 -14.57
N VAL A 104 -28.62 6.60 -14.20
CA VAL A 104 -27.66 7.40 -14.99
C VAL A 104 -26.22 7.22 -14.50
N LEU A 105 -25.99 7.01 -13.20
CA LEU A 105 -24.67 6.63 -12.66
C LEU A 105 -24.45 5.12 -12.76
N GLU A 106 -24.16 4.66 -13.98
CA GLU A 106 -23.67 3.32 -14.33
C GLU A 106 -23.52 2.36 -13.15
N THR A 107 -24.53 1.54 -12.92
CA THR A 107 -24.53 0.45 -11.92
C THR A 107 -23.25 -0.39 -12.00
N THR A 108 -22.66 -0.53 -13.19
CA THR A 108 -21.38 -1.18 -13.47
C THR A 108 -20.17 -0.52 -12.78
N THR A 109 -20.03 0.81 -12.86
CA THR A 109 -18.89 1.55 -12.32
C THR A 109 -18.91 1.55 -10.79
N LEU A 110 -20.09 1.76 -10.19
CA LEU A 110 -20.27 1.67 -8.74
C LEU A 110 -20.06 0.23 -8.22
N THR A 111 -20.57 -0.78 -8.94
CA THR A 111 -20.36 -2.20 -8.59
C THR A 111 -18.88 -2.58 -8.66
N TRP A 112 -18.16 -2.09 -9.68
CA TRP A 112 -16.72 -2.29 -9.79
C TRP A 112 -15.97 -1.66 -8.61
N LYS A 113 -16.28 -0.41 -8.23
CA LYS A 113 -15.66 0.27 -7.07
C LYS A 113 -15.89 -0.50 -5.77
N LYS A 114 -17.13 -0.95 -5.52
CA LYS A 114 -17.47 -1.77 -4.34
C LYS A 114 -16.66 -3.08 -4.29
N LYS A 115 -16.49 -3.77 -5.43
CA LYS A 115 -15.66 -4.99 -5.51
C LYS A 115 -14.18 -4.69 -5.25
N LYS A 116 -13.65 -3.60 -5.81
CA LYS A 116 -12.25 -3.19 -5.58
C LYS A 116 -12.02 -2.80 -4.12
N ARG A 117 -12.94 -2.05 -3.51
CA ARG A 117 -12.94 -1.75 -2.08
C ARG A 117 -12.86 -3.02 -1.24
N TYR A 118 -13.72 -4.00 -1.53
CA TYR A 118 -13.76 -5.27 -0.81
C TYR A 118 -12.43 -6.02 -0.90
N ILE A 119 -11.76 -5.99 -2.06
CA ILE A 119 -10.41 -6.56 -2.22
C ILE A 119 -9.40 -5.84 -1.31
N LEU A 120 -9.38 -4.50 -1.33
CA LEU A 120 -8.46 -3.71 -0.50
C LEU A 120 -8.70 -3.93 0.99
N GLU A 121 -9.96 -3.96 1.43
CA GLU A 121 -10.34 -4.23 2.82
C GLU A 121 -9.81 -5.57 3.30
N ASN A 122 -9.91 -6.62 2.48
CA ASN A 122 -9.40 -7.94 2.84
C ASN A 122 -7.87 -8.00 2.82
N LEU A 123 -7.20 -7.32 1.88
CA LEU A 123 -5.73 -7.22 1.89
C LEU A 123 -5.21 -6.45 3.11
N LEU A 124 -5.90 -5.40 3.53
CA LEU A 124 -5.58 -4.65 4.74
C LEU A 124 -5.86 -5.47 6.00
N ARG A 125 -7.00 -6.19 6.04
CA ARG A 125 -7.32 -7.12 7.13
C ARG A 125 -6.30 -8.25 7.26
N GLU A 126 -5.79 -8.78 6.15
CA GLU A 126 -4.70 -9.78 6.16
C GLU A 126 -3.43 -9.24 6.85
N ARG A 127 -3.16 -7.93 6.74
CA ARG A 127 -1.93 -7.31 7.25
C ARG A 127 -2.05 -6.74 8.67
N PHE A 128 -3.21 -6.18 9.00
CA PHE A 128 -3.46 -5.52 10.29
C PHE A 128 -4.28 -6.37 11.26
N GLY A 129 -5.00 -7.38 10.78
CA GLY A 129 -6.01 -8.11 11.56
C GLY A 129 -7.37 -7.38 11.64
N TYR A 130 -7.47 -6.16 11.12
CA TYR A 130 -8.70 -5.36 11.05
C TYR A 130 -8.70 -4.47 9.80
N ILE A 131 -9.84 -3.84 9.48
CA ILE A 131 -9.92 -2.83 8.42
C ILE A 131 -9.66 -1.47 9.07
N PRO A 132 -8.54 -0.80 8.78
CA PRO A 132 -8.20 0.46 9.42
C PRO A 132 -9.07 1.61 8.90
N THR A 133 -9.46 2.50 9.81
CA THR A 133 -10.01 3.81 9.44
C THR A 133 -8.85 4.77 9.18
N VAL A 134 -8.68 5.14 7.92
CA VAL A 134 -7.55 5.97 7.47
C VAL A 134 -8.04 7.35 7.10
N THR A 135 -7.43 8.38 7.69
CA THR A 135 -7.66 9.78 7.34
C THR A 135 -6.52 10.28 6.47
N VAL A 136 -6.73 11.39 5.75
CA VAL A 136 -5.68 12.08 4.98
C VAL A 136 -4.48 12.38 5.88
N ARG A 137 -4.73 12.90 7.09
CA ARG A 137 -3.69 13.21 8.08
C ARG A 137 -2.83 11.98 8.42
N HIS A 138 -3.45 10.81 8.65
CA HIS A 138 -2.68 9.58 8.91
C HIS A 138 -1.76 9.25 7.73
N LEU A 139 -2.25 9.34 6.50
CA LEU A 139 -1.43 9.07 5.30
C LEU A 139 -0.27 10.05 5.16
N GLU A 140 -0.50 11.34 5.38
CA GLU A 140 0.54 12.36 5.33
C GLU A 140 1.62 12.13 6.39
N GLU A 141 1.23 11.82 7.63
CA GLU A 141 2.17 11.47 8.70
C GLU A 141 3.01 10.23 8.34
N TYR A 142 2.40 9.19 7.77
CA TYR A 142 3.13 8.01 7.29
C TYR A 142 4.10 8.37 6.16
N ARG A 143 3.65 9.18 5.19
CA ARG A 143 4.46 9.62 4.06
C ARG A 143 5.69 10.40 4.52
N GLU A 144 5.52 11.29 5.49
CA GLU A 144 6.63 12.09 6.00
C GLU A 144 7.65 11.21 6.74
N LYS A 145 7.19 10.29 7.59
CA LYS A 145 8.09 9.31 8.24
C LYS A 145 8.84 8.45 7.24
N ILE A 146 8.18 8.05 6.14
CA ILE A 146 8.79 7.31 5.05
C ILE A 146 9.91 8.12 4.38
N ARG A 147 9.68 9.42 4.10
CA ARG A 147 10.69 10.30 3.48
C ARG A 147 11.87 10.57 4.41
N GLN A 148 11.61 10.70 5.71
CA GLN A 148 12.67 10.89 6.71
C GLN A 148 13.59 9.67 6.78
N ASP A 149 13.02 8.47 6.80
CA ASP A 149 13.74 7.19 6.72
C ASP A 149 14.61 7.11 5.47
N GLU A 150 14.11 7.54 4.31
CA GLU A 150 14.89 7.60 3.06
C GLU A 150 16.07 8.57 3.14
N ARG A 151 15.88 9.75 3.76
CA ARG A 151 16.96 10.73 3.93
C ARG A 151 18.08 10.19 4.81
N ILE A 152 17.74 9.50 5.89
CA ILE A 152 18.71 8.89 6.80
C ILE A 152 19.57 7.87 6.04
N LEU A 153 18.95 7.00 5.24
CA LEU A 153 19.66 6.02 4.43
C LEU A 153 20.60 6.68 3.40
N MET A 154 20.19 7.80 2.78
CA MET A 154 21.04 8.53 1.82
C MET A 154 22.23 9.25 2.47
N THR A 155 22.16 9.58 3.76
CA THR A 155 23.27 10.19 4.51
C THR A 155 24.27 9.15 4.99
N GLU A 156 23.81 7.97 5.44
CA GLU A 156 24.67 6.86 5.87
C GLU A 156 25.49 6.24 4.74
N ASP A 157 25.11 6.45 3.47
CA ASP A 157 25.86 5.99 2.30
C ASP A 157 26.98 6.94 1.86
N LYS A 158 27.13 8.12 2.50
CA LYS A 158 28.14 9.15 2.17
C LYS A 158 29.31 9.24 3.14
N GLU A 159 29.29 8.48 4.24
CA GLU A 159 30.36 8.37 5.24
C GLU A 159 31.12 7.05 5.09
#